data_AF-A0A8S2XVI2-F1
#
_entry.id   AF-A0A8S2XVI2-F1
#
_cell.length_a   1.000
_cell.length_b   1.000
_cell.length_c   1.000
_cell.angle_alpha   90.00
_cell.angle_beta   90.00
_cell.angle_gamma   90.00
#
_symmetry.space_group_name_H-M   'P 1'
#
loop_
_entity.id
_entity.type
_entity.pdbx_description
1 polymer ?
#
loop_
_entity_poly.entity_id
_entity_poly.type
_entity_poly.pdbx_seq_one_letter_code
_entity_poly.pdbx_strand_id
1 'polypeptide(L)'
;ELQKTDAIVVNNLLRPENNCYESLQINASSEDILNRIVTYNEIINVILDVGALFIDGTNEDIALKWLTLSDKNKIDYVVYFDSDSIVVCDRQRHRHRFETSPASERLDLCIFYLDEIHTRGTDFKFPERFRAAVTLGNGLTKDRFVQAAMRMRKLGNGHSLTFWSSHEVHQQIITLKRQSSSKTQEKKVTNNPINLHDILRWVYENTVQSTWDGLHHWAAQSLSYQRKAAAFRNIQWNDHQQLFTDSMMKELAEACWEPEIIELKRMYGARKVLQTVFKIYSTRYAQVNRHFLTDFQNEVLKRLQDYGGTKLRLSQWLDEEQQRELEQELEEERQLERPSPVEPCQPILHEQIKRLCDIDGAMLKLDQLVNVFRPLPYAFTETTLFDYCQADSWQPNLWISTEFQRVILTK
;
A
#
# COMPACT_ATOMS: atom_id res chain seq x y z
N GLU A 1 -24.39 8.03 -8.84
CA GLU A 1 -23.86 6.66 -8.98
C GLU A 1 -23.20 6.14 -7.70
N LEU A 2 -22.33 6.91 -7.03
CA LEU A 2 -21.69 6.53 -5.76
C LEU A 2 -22.67 6.09 -4.65
N GLN A 3 -23.80 6.79 -4.47
CA GLN A 3 -24.84 6.37 -3.50
C GLN A 3 -25.47 5.01 -3.82
N LYS A 4 -25.57 4.63 -5.10
CA LYS A 4 -26.09 3.31 -5.50
C LYS A 4 -25.09 2.22 -5.14
N THR A 5 -23.80 2.49 -5.32
CA THR A 5 -22.72 1.56 -4.96
C THR A 5 -22.71 1.31 -3.45
N ASP A 6 -22.73 2.36 -2.63
CA ASP A 6 -22.71 2.22 -1.15
C ASP A 6 -23.90 1.42 -0.61
N ALA A 7 -25.11 1.67 -1.13
CA ALA A 7 -26.31 0.94 -0.73
C ALA A 7 -26.25 -0.55 -1.12
N ILE A 8 -25.71 -0.88 -2.29
CA ILE A 8 -25.53 -2.27 -2.74
C ILE A 8 -24.53 -3.00 -1.84
N VAL A 9 -23.43 -2.33 -1.46
CA VAL A 9 -22.42 -2.93 -0.58
C VAL A 9 -23.01 -3.24 0.78
N VAL A 10 -23.72 -2.29 1.39
CA VAL A 10 -24.40 -2.51 2.68
C VAL A 10 -25.45 -3.61 2.58
N ASN A 11 -26.23 -3.67 1.49
CA ASN A 11 -27.21 -4.73 1.27
C ASN A 11 -26.56 -6.11 1.17
N ASN A 12 -25.41 -6.22 0.48
CA ASN A 12 -24.68 -7.48 0.38
C ASN A 12 -24.05 -7.88 1.72
N LEU A 13 -23.54 -6.91 2.49
CA LEU A 13 -23.07 -7.14 3.86
C LEU A 13 -24.19 -7.69 4.74
N LEU A 14 -25.36 -7.05 4.75
CA LEU A 14 -26.50 -7.38 5.62
C LEU A 14 -27.20 -8.72 5.31
N ARG A 15 -26.68 -9.52 4.38
CA ARG A 15 -27.24 -10.84 4.07
C ARG A 15 -27.08 -11.80 5.27
N PRO A 16 -28.03 -12.73 5.47
CA PRO A 16 -28.00 -13.67 6.60
C PRO A 16 -26.73 -14.53 6.67
N GLU A 17 -26.15 -14.88 5.52
CA GLU A 17 -24.92 -15.68 5.40
C GLU A 17 -23.68 -15.03 6.03
N ASN A 18 -23.72 -13.71 6.25
CA ASN A 18 -22.67 -12.94 6.91
C ASN A 18 -22.95 -12.68 8.39
N ASN A 19 -24.08 -13.14 8.92
CA ASN A 19 -24.46 -12.90 10.32
C ASN A 19 -23.77 -13.87 11.29
N CYS A 20 -22.46 -13.99 11.14
CA CYS A 20 -21.57 -14.88 11.89
C CYS A 20 -20.55 -14.01 12.62
N TYR A 21 -20.57 -14.06 13.95
CA TYR A 21 -19.71 -13.24 14.80
C TYR A 21 -19.05 -14.09 15.87
N GLU A 22 -17.75 -13.90 16.04
CA GLU A 22 -16.90 -14.55 17.02
C GLU A 22 -16.15 -13.51 17.84
N SER A 23 -16.19 -13.65 19.17
CA SER A 23 -15.37 -12.86 20.08
C SER A 23 -14.15 -13.66 20.52
N LEU A 24 -12.96 -13.07 20.41
CA LEU A 24 -11.72 -13.66 20.91
C LEU A 24 -11.61 -13.47 22.43
N GLN A 25 -10.81 -14.35 23.05
CA GLN A 25 -10.47 -14.23 24.47
C GLN A 25 -9.53 -13.04 24.71
N ILE A 26 -9.40 -12.64 25.98
CA ILE A 26 -8.45 -11.62 26.40
C ILE A 26 -7.03 -12.15 26.10
N ASN A 27 -6.20 -11.32 25.46
CA ASN A 27 -4.81 -11.65 25.11
C ASN A 27 -4.65 -12.92 24.26
N ALA A 28 -5.61 -13.21 23.37
CA ALA A 28 -5.47 -14.30 22.41
C ALA A 28 -4.24 -14.06 21.51
N SER A 29 -3.36 -15.05 21.42
CA SER A 29 -2.21 -15.02 20.51
C SER A 29 -2.65 -15.24 19.06
N SER A 30 -1.80 -14.89 18.09
CA SER A 30 -2.07 -15.24 16.68
C SER A 30 -2.35 -16.72 16.49
N GLU A 31 -1.65 -17.60 17.21
CA GLU A 31 -1.84 -19.05 17.13
C GLU A 31 -3.22 -19.48 17.66
N ASP A 32 -3.69 -18.88 18.77
CA ASP A 32 -5.04 -19.14 19.28
C ASP A 32 -6.11 -18.74 18.27
N ILE A 33 -5.93 -17.59 17.62
CA ILE A 33 -6.86 -17.08 16.58
C ILE A 33 -6.87 -18.04 15.39
N LEU A 34 -5.71 -18.43 14.87
CA LEU A 34 -5.60 -19.34 13.73
C LEU A 34 -6.21 -20.72 14.04
N ASN A 35 -5.96 -21.27 15.23
CA ASN A 35 -6.56 -22.53 15.65
C ASN A 35 -8.10 -22.45 15.66
N ARG A 36 -8.67 -21.35 16.15
CA ARG A 36 -10.13 -21.13 16.11
C ARG A 36 -10.66 -20.96 14.69
N ILE A 37 -9.92 -20.30 13.81
CA ILE A 37 -10.29 -20.14 12.38
C ILE A 37 -10.29 -21.50 11.68
N VAL A 38 -9.27 -22.33 11.89
CA VAL A 38 -9.15 -23.66 11.26
C VAL A 38 -10.20 -24.64 11.78
N THR A 39 -10.57 -24.53 13.06
CA THR A 39 -11.61 -25.38 13.70
C THR A 39 -13.02 -24.83 13.54
N TYR A 40 -13.19 -23.73 12.81
CA TYR A 40 -14.50 -23.17 12.51
C TYR A 40 -15.35 -24.15 11.70
N ASN A 41 -16.67 -24.12 11.89
CA ASN A 41 -17.59 -25.09 11.27
C ASN A 41 -17.55 -25.09 9.74
N GLU A 42 -17.15 -23.97 9.14
CA GLU A 42 -16.99 -23.81 7.70
C GLU A 42 -15.55 -23.43 7.37
N ILE A 43 -15.07 -23.82 6.19
CA ILE A 43 -13.72 -23.48 5.76
C ILE A 43 -13.63 -21.97 5.53
N ILE A 44 -12.67 -21.32 6.20
CA ILE A 44 -12.30 -19.93 5.96
C ILE A 44 -11.11 -19.94 4.99
N ASN A 45 -11.27 -19.30 3.83
CA ASN A 45 -10.25 -19.25 2.78
C ASN A 45 -9.42 -17.98 2.82
N VAL A 46 -9.97 -16.91 3.39
CA VAL A 46 -9.35 -15.58 3.38
C VAL A 46 -9.37 -15.00 4.79
N ILE A 47 -8.25 -14.47 5.25
CA ILE A 47 -8.18 -13.61 6.44
C ILE A 47 -7.98 -12.18 5.93
N LEU A 48 -8.91 -11.31 6.31
CA LEU A 48 -8.85 -9.86 6.07
C LEU A 48 -8.52 -9.20 7.41
N ASP A 49 -7.23 -9.02 7.69
CA ASP A 49 -6.74 -8.47 8.96
C ASP A 49 -6.81 -6.93 9.00
N VAL A 50 -7.99 -6.37 8.77
CA VAL A 50 -8.23 -4.92 8.80
C VAL A 50 -8.24 -4.34 10.22
N GLY A 51 -8.45 -5.21 11.22
CA GLY A 51 -8.44 -4.90 12.63
C GLY A 51 -7.09 -5.14 13.33
N ALA A 52 -6.04 -5.50 12.59
CA ALA A 52 -4.69 -5.75 13.10
C ALA A 52 -4.68 -6.67 14.35
N LEU A 53 -5.38 -7.80 14.28
CA LEU A 53 -5.46 -8.74 15.40
C LEU A 53 -4.25 -9.68 15.47
N PHE A 54 -3.48 -9.82 14.39
CA PHE A 54 -2.27 -10.63 14.36
C PHE A 54 -1.04 -9.75 14.61
N ILE A 55 -0.69 -9.57 15.89
CA ILE A 55 0.37 -8.62 16.33
C ILE A 55 1.73 -9.26 16.60
N ASP A 56 1.81 -10.58 16.74
CA ASP A 56 3.00 -11.34 17.18
C ASP A 56 3.71 -12.09 16.05
N GLY A 57 3.75 -11.50 14.85
CA GLY A 57 4.50 -12.06 13.73
C GLY A 57 4.46 -11.19 12.47
N THR A 58 5.34 -11.49 11.52
CA THR A 58 5.26 -10.93 10.17
C THR A 58 4.13 -11.60 9.37
N ASN A 59 3.73 -11.00 8.24
CA ASN A 59 2.74 -11.62 7.36
C ASN A 59 3.12 -13.05 6.95
N GLU A 60 4.42 -13.30 6.74
CA GLU A 60 4.95 -14.64 6.45
C GLU A 60 4.76 -15.60 7.62
N ASP A 61 5.07 -15.17 8.85
CA ASP A 61 4.92 -16.00 10.04
C ASP A 61 3.46 -16.43 10.23
N ILE A 62 2.51 -15.50 10.08
CA ILE A 62 1.07 -15.77 10.22
C ILE A 62 0.59 -16.70 9.10
N ALA A 63 0.97 -16.40 7.85
CA ALA A 63 0.62 -17.19 6.68
C ALA A 63 1.12 -18.64 6.79
N LEU A 64 2.39 -18.85 7.12
CA LEU A 64 2.99 -20.18 7.24
C LEU A 64 2.41 -20.97 8.41
N LYS A 65 2.16 -20.33 9.56
CA LYS A 65 1.46 -20.97 10.68
C LYS A 65 0.06 -21.41 10.27
N TRP A 66 -0.69 -20.54 9.59
CA TRP A 66 -2.04 -20.86 9.13
C TRP A 66 -2.06 -21.99 8.11
N LEU A 67 -1.13 -21.99 7.15
CA LEU A 67 -0.95 -23.09 6.22
C LEU A 67 -0.69 -24.38 6.98
N THR A 68 0.26 -24.38 7.92
CA THR A 68 0.64 -25.57 8.71
C THR A 68 -0.56 -26.20 9.44
N LEU A 69 -1.44 -25.38 10.01
CA LEU A 69 -2.64 -25.82 10.72
C LEU A 69 -3.77 -26.30 9.79
N SER A 70 -3.81 -25.81 8.55
CA SER A 70 -4.87 -26.10 7.57
C SER A 70 -4.83 -27.55 7.05
N ASP A 71 -5.98 -28.07 6.61
CA ASP A 71 -6.14 -29.43 6.07
C ASP A 71 -5.23 -29.68 4.86
N LYS A 72 -4.31 -30.65 5.01
CA LYS A 72 -3.30 -31.02 4.01
C LYS A 72 -3.88 -31.63 2.74
N ASN A 73 -5.14 -32.11 2.77
CA ASN A 73 -5.79 -32.68 1.60
C ASN A 73 -6.56 -31.63 0.77
N LYS A 74 -6.68 -30.40 1.29
CA LYS A 74 -7.50 -29.35 0.66
C LYS A 74 -6.70 -28.11 0.32
N ILE A 75 -5.70 -27.77 1.12
CA ILE A 75 -4.94 -26.52 0.99
C ILE A 75 -3.46 -26.86 0.80
N ASP A 76 -2.90 -26.44 -0.33
CA ASP A 76 -1.50 -26.65 -0.68
C ASP A 76 -0.66 -25.37 -0.54
N TYR A 77 -1.30 -24.20 -0.65
CA TYR A 77 -0.61 -22.91 -0.74
C TYR A 77 -1.20 -21.87 0.21
N VAL A 78 -0.36 -20.97 0.71
CA VAL A 78 -0.77 -19.71 1.33
C VAL A 78 -0.23 -18.54 0.54
N VAL A 79 -1.08 -17.54 0.35
CA VAL A 79 -0.78 -16.29 -0.34
C VAL A 79 -0.80 -15.15 0.67
N TYR A 80 0.24 -14.32 0.66
CA TYR A 80 0.38 -13.15 1.54
C TYR A 80 1.19 -12.05 0.87
N PHE A 81 1.23 -10.88 1.50
CA PHE A 81 2.08 -9.77 1.07
C PHE A 81 3.39 -9.75 1.84
N ASP A 82 4.50 -9.71 1.10
CA ASP A 82 5.81 -9.37 1.62
C ASP A 82 6.19 -7.99 1.08
N SER A 83 6.09 -6.96 1.92
CA SER A 83 6.02 -5.57 1.47
C SER A 83 4.95 -5.44 0.37
N ASP A 84 5.21 -4.77 -0.75
CA ASP A 84 4.24 -4.60 -1.84
C ASP A 84 4.10 -5.80 -2.80
N SER A 85 4.83 -6.90 -2.57
CA SER A 85 4.84 -8.05 -3.49
C SER A 85 3.95 -9.19 -3.00
N ILE A 86 3.19 -9.78 -3.94
CA ILE A 86 2.38 -10.97 -3.65
C ILE A 86 3.27 -12.21 -3.67
N VAL A 87 3.36 -12.87 -2.52
CA VAL A 87 4.17 -14.08 -2.32
C VAL A 87 3.27 -15.28 -2.05
N VAL A 88 3.68 -16.41 -2.59
CA VAL A 88 3.08 -17.72 -2.33
C VAL A 88 4.09 -18.61 -1.63
N CYS A 89 3.64 -19.28 -0.58
CA CYS A 89 4.37 -20.36 0.06
C CYS A 89 3.65 -21.69 -0.11
N ASP A 90 4.40 -22.73 -0.46
CA ASP A 90 3.93 -24.12 -0.46
C ASP A 90 4.12 -24.79 0.92
N ARG A 91 3.66 -26.04 1.04
CA ARG A 91 3.81 -26.85 2.26
C ARG A 91 5.28 -27.19 2.60
N GLN A 92 6.18 -27.13 1.62
CA GLN A 92 7.62 -27.32 1.80
C GLN A 92 8.35 -26.02 2.18
N ARG A 93 7.62 -24.90 2.32
CA ARG A 93 8.15 -23.54 2.59
C ARG A 93 8.96 -22.95 1.44
N HIS A 94 8.76 -23.39 0.20
CA HIS A 94 9.30 -22.69 -0.95
C HIS A 94 8.48 -21.43 -1.23
N ARG A 95 9.20 -20.32 -1.43
CA ARG A 95 8.62 -19.00 -1.73
C ARG A 95 8.65 -18.77 -3.24
N HIS A 96 7.51 -18.36 -3.79
CA HIS A 96 7.36 -18.03 -5.20
C HIS A 96 6.59 -16.72 -5.37
N ARG A 97 6.85 -16.00 -6.47
CA ARG A 97 5.94 -14.93 -6.90
C ARG A 97 4.63 -15.53 -7.36
N PHE A 98 3.52 -14.91 -6.97
CA PHE A 98 2.18 -15.42 -7.24
C PHE A 98 1.94 -15.65 -8.73
N GLU A 99 2.29 -14.68 -9.58
CA GLU A 99 2.02 -14.69 -11.03
C GLU A 99 2.74 -15.82 -11.77
N THR A 100 3.88 -16.27 -11.26
CA THR A 100 4.69 -17.34 -11.86
C THR A 100 4.47 -18.71 -11.22
N SER A 101 3.66 -18.77 -10.15
CA SER A 101 3.44 -19.99 -9.39
C SER A 101 2.21 -20.76 -9.90
N PRO A 102 2.18 -22.09 -9.77
CA PRO A 102 0.99 -22.90 -10.05
C PRO A 102 -0.25 -22.51 -9.22
N ALA A 103 -0.04 -21.83 -8.09
CA ALA A 103 -1.11 -21.38 -7.21
C ALA A 103 -2.03 -20.34 -7.88
N SER A 104 -1.52 -19.54 -8.82
CA SER A 104 -2.32 -18.54 -9.56
C SER A 104 -3.44 -19.15 -10.39
N GLU A 105 -3.27 -20.40 -10.86
CA GLU A 105 -4.26 -21.15 -11.63
C GLU A 105 -5.12 -22.08 -10.74
N ARG A 106 -4.67 -22.37 -9.52
CA ARG A 106 -5.30 -23.31 -8.56
C ARG A 106 -5.71 -22.63 -7.27
N LEU A 107 -6.46 -21.53 -7.40
CA LEU A 107 -6.90 -20.72 -6.26
C LEU A 107 -7.75 -21.49 -5.25
N ASP A 108 -8.41 -22.57 -5.67
CA ASP A 108 -9.20 -23.46 -4.82
C ASP A 108 -8.37 -24.19 -3.74
N LEU A 109 -7.06 -24.33 -3.97
CA LEU A 109 -6.11 -24.93 -3.03
C LEU A 109 -5.32 -23.89 -2.24
N CYS A 110 -5.69 -22.62 -2.36
CA CYS A 110 -5.01 -21.49 -1.75
C CYS A 110 -5.82 -20.92 -0.58
N ILE A 111 -5.11 -20.52 0.47
CA ILE A 111 -5.63 -19.61 1.50
C ILE A 111 -4.90 -18.26 1.40
N PHE A 112 -5.58 -17.17 1.78
CA PHE A 112 -5.09 -15.81 1.56
C PHE A 112 -5.07 -15.02 2.85
N TYR A 113 -3.90 -14.56 3.27
CA TYR A 113 -3.73 -13.65 4.40
C TYR A 113 -3.46 -12.23 3.89
N LEU A 114 -4.36 -11.31 4.20
CA LEU A 114 -4.31 -9.91 3.77
C LEU A 114 -4.30 -9.01 5.00
N ASP A 115 -3.19 -8.31 5.23
CA ASP A 115 -3.05 -7.37 6.35
C ASP A 115 -3.78 -6.04 6.10
N GLU A 116 -3.75 -5.13 7.08
CA GLU A 116 -4.39 -3.82 7.00
C GLU A 116 -3.97 -3.04 5.74
N ILE A 117 -2.66 -2.94 5.49
CA ILE A 117 -2.08 -2.10 4.43
C ILE A 117 -2.49 -2.66 3.05
N HIS A 118 -2.39 -3.98 2.88
CA HIS A 118 -2.61 -4.68 1.62
C HIS A 118 -4.05 -5.16 1.44
N THR A 119 -4.98 -4.75 2.33
CA THR A 119 -6.41 -4.72 2.00
C THR A 119 -6.78 -3.61 1.00
N ARG A 120 -5.80 -2.86 0.50
CA ARG A 120 -5.93 -1.83 -0.56
C ARG A 120 -5.05 -2.19 -1.77
N GLY A 121 -5.59 -2.04 -2.98
CA GLY A 121 -4.78 -2.10 -4.21
C GLY A 121 -4.73 -3.45 -4.98
N THR A 122 -5.10 -4.59 -4.38
CA THR A 122 -5.02 -5.89 -5.06
C THR A 122 -6.37 -6.57 -5.30
N ASP A 123 -6.49 -7.26 -6.44
CA ASP A 123 -7.72 -7.85 -6.95
C ASP A 123 -7.52 -9.34 -7.23
N PHE A 124 -7.73 -10.17 -6.20
CA PHE A 124 -7.78 -11.62 -6.37
C PHE A 124 -9.16 -12.04 -6.88
N LYS A 125 -9.18 -12.84 -7.96
CA LYS A 125 -10.43 -13.44 -8.48
C LYS A 125 -10.77 -14.70 -7.68
N PHE A 126 -11.15 -14.53 -6.42
CA PHE A 126 -11.47 -15.66 -5.54
C PHE A 126 -12.53 -16.59 -6.16
N PRO A 127 -12.34 -17.92 -6.08
CA PRO A 127 -13.34 -18.91 -6.48
C PRO A 127 -14.69 -18.72 -5.79
N GLU A 128 -15.74 -19.34 -6.32
CA GLU A 128 -17.06 -19.30 -5.68
C GLU A 128 -17.04 -19.98 -4.31
N ARG A 129 -17.94 -19.57 -3.42
CA ARG A 129 -18.09 -20.13 -2.06
C ARG A 129 -16.93 -19.84 -1.10
N PHE A 130 -16.00 -18.96 -1.49
CA PHE A 130 -14.96 -18.49 -0.59
C PHE A 130 -15.54 -17.70 0.57
N ARG A 131 -15.08 -18.03 1.78
CA ARG A 131 -15.45 -17.34 3.01
C ARG A 131 -14.26 -16.60 3.60
N ALA A 132 -14.49 -15.37 4.03
CA ALA A 132 -13.47 -14.56 4.68
C ALA A 132 -13.73 -14.35 6.18
N ALA A 133 -12.67 -14.38 6.99
CA ALA A 133 -12.65 -13.87 8.34
C ALA A 133 -12.19 -12.41 8.32
N VAL A 134 -13.09 -11.49 8.70
CA VAL A 134 -12.79 -10.06 8.84
C VAL A 134 -12.48 -9.77 10.29
N THR A 135 -11.27 -9.29 10.56
CA THR A 135 -10.86 -8.94 11.92
C THR A 135 -11.38 -7.56 12.31
N LEU A 136 -11.81 -7.40 13.56
CA LEU A 136 -12.37 -6.18 14.12
C LEU A 136 -11.47 -5.71 15.28
N GLY A 137 -10.73 -4.64 15.01
CA GLY A 137 -9.79 -4.00 15.95
C GLY A 137 -10.28 -2.64 16.43
N ASN A 138 -9.67 -2.14 17.51
CA ASN A 138 -10.05 -0.85 18.08
C ASN A 138 -9.90 0.28 17.04
N GLY A 139 -10.84 1.22 17.01
CA GLY A 139 -10.82 2.36 16.08
C GLY A 139 -11.14 2.03 14.62
N LEU A 140 -11.51 0.79 14.26
CA LEU A 140 -11.86 0.44 12.89
C LEU A 140 -13.05 1.28 12.39
N THR A 141 -12.83 2.02 11.29
CA THR A 141 -13.82 2.90 10.67
C THR A 141 -14.63 2.18 9.58
N LYS A 142 -15.79 2.75 9.24
CA LYS A 142 -16.72 2.25 8.22
C LYS A 142 -16.03 2.09 6.87
N ASP A 143 -15.25 3.07 6.43
CA ASP A 143 -14.60 3.00 5.12
C ASP A 143 -13.56 1.88 5.06
N ARG A 144 -12.72 1.71 6.10
CA ARG A 144 -11.75 0.61 6.18
C ARG A 144 -12.45 -0.76 6.22
N PHE A 145 -13.48 -0.89 7.06
CA PHE A 145 -14.28 -2.10 7.16
C PHE A 145 -14.91 -2.49 5.82
N VAL A 146 -15.57 -1.54 5.15
CA VAL A 146 -16.22 -1.76 3.85
C VAL A 146 -15.19 -2.08 2.77
N GLN A 147 -14.07 -1.36 2.72
CA GLN A 147 -13.01 -1.60 1.74
C GLN A 147 -12.43 -3.02 1.86
N ALA A 148 -12.17 -3.49 3.08
CA ALA A 148 -11.71 -4.84 3.33
C ALA A 148 -12.76 -5.88 2.91
N ALA A 149 -14.01 -5.72 3.34
CA ALA A 149 -15.10 -6.63 2.98
C ALA A 149 -15.31 -6.72 1.45
N MET A 150 -15.15 -5.60 0.74
CA MET A 150 -15.29 -5.53 -0.72
C MET A 150 -14.15 -6.20 -1.49
N ARG A 151 -13.09 -6.69 -0.83
CA ARG A 151 -12.13 -7.62 -1.45
C ARG A 151 -12.78 -8.94 -1.84
N MET A 152 -13.84 -9.32 -1.13
CA MET A 152 -14.72 -10.41 -1.55
C MET A 152 -15.67 -9.92 -2.64
N ARG A 153 -15.17 -9.82 -3.88
CA ARG A 153 -15.91 -9.19 -5.01
C ARG A 153 -17.25 -9.83 -5.33
N LYS A 154 -17.44 -11.12 -5.03
CA LYS A 154 -18.71 -11.83 -5.17
C LYS A 154 -19.48 -11.91 -3.85
N LEU A 155 -19.32 -10.94 -2.94
CA LEU A 155 -20.07 -10.87 -1.69
C LEU A 155 -21.58 -10.81 -1.97
N GLY A 156 -22.35 -11.75 -1.42
CA GLY A 156 -23.76 -11.92 -1.78
C GLY A 156 -23.99 -12.62 -3.13
N ASN A 157 -22.95 -13.15 -3.75
CA ASN A 157 -23.07 -13.98 -4.94
C ASN A 157 -22.08 -15.15 -4.86
N GLY A 158 -22.13 -15.85 -3.73
CA GLY A 158 -21.29 -17.00 -3.42
C GLY A 158 -20.19 -16.70 -2.41
N HIS A 159 -19.67 -15.48 -2.27
CA HIS A 159 -18.76 -15.15 -1.17
C HIS A 159 -19.50 -14.73 0.08
N SER A 160 -18.95 -15.08 1.24
CA SER A 160 -19.51 -14.78 2.55
C SER A 160 -18.43 -14.33 3.55
N LEU A 161 -18.86 -13.70 4.65
CA LEU A 161 -18.00 -13.15 5.68
C LEU A 161 -18.31 -13.76 7.05
N THR A 162 -17.30 -13.75 7.91
CA THR A 162 -17.40 -13.98 9.36
C THR A 162 -16.61 -12.90 10.07
N PHE A 163 -17.12 -12.41 11.18
CA PHE A 163 -16.52 -11.27 11.88
C PHE A 163 -15.87 -11.73 13.19
N TRP A 164 -14.61 -11.36 13.37
CA TRP A 164 -13.81 -11.80 14.51
C TRP A 164 -13.29 -10.58 15.25
N SER A 165 -13.67 -10.39 16.52
CA SER A 165 -13.23 -9.21 17.27
C SER A 165 -12.30 -9.56 18.43
N SER A 166 -11.43 -8.61 18.78
CA SER A 166 -10.78 -8.64 20.09
C SER A 166 -11.83 -8.57 21.22
N HIS A 167 -11.40 -8.94 22.42
CA HIS A 167 -12.25 -8.82 23.61
C HIS A 167 -12.67 -7.36 23.88
N GLU A 168 -11.76 -6.40 23.65
CA GLU A 168 -12.03 -4.98 23.85
C GLU A 168 -13.16 -4.50 22.92
N VAL A 169 -13.05 -4.80 21.63
CA VAL A 169 -14.07 -4.43 20.63
C VAL A 169 -15.40 -5.09 20.94
N HIS A 170 -15.41 -6.35 21.39
CA HIS A 170 -16.62 -7.02 21.85
C HIS A 170 -17.33 -6.21 22.96
N GLN A 171 -16.59 -5.74 23.97
CA GLN A 171 -17.16 -4.91 25.04
C GLN A 171 -17.67 -3.56 24.54
N GLN A 172 -16.98 -2.93 23.58
CA GLN A 172 -17.43 -1.67 22.97
C GLN A 172 -18.76 -1.86 22.24
N ILE A 173 -18.90 -2.91 21.42
CA ILE A 173 -20.13 -3.23 20.70
C ILE A 173 -21.28 -3.50 21.68
N ILE A 174 -21.05 -4.30 22.74
CA ILE A 174 -22.06 -4.55 23.79
C ILE A 174 -22.49 -3.25 24.47
N THR A 175 -21.55 -2.37 24.77
CA THR A 175 -21.83 -1.10 25.44
C THR A 175 -22.73 -0.21 24.57
N LEU A 176 -22.42 -0.07 23.28
CA LEU A 176 -23.24 0.67 22.33
C LEU A 176 -24.65 0.07 22.16
N LYS A 177 -24.74 -1.27 22.10
CA LYS A 177 -26.02 -2.00 22.05
C LYS A 177 -26.89 -1.67 23.26
N ARG A 178 -26.32 -1.67 24.48
CA ARG A 178 -27.03 -1.33 25.73
C ARG A 178 -27.52 0.12 25.79
N GLN A 179 -26.72 1.07 25.32
CA GLN A 179 -27.12 2.49 25.29
C GLN A 179 -28.34 2.73 24.40
N SER A 180 -28.51 1.91 23.37
CA SER A 180 -29.56 2.03 22.36
C SER A 180 -30.91 1.48 22.83
N SER A 181 -30.88 0.38 23.58
CA SER A 181 -32.07 -0.24 24.16
C SER A 181 -32.65 0.55 25.34
N SER A 182 -31.90 1.50 25.90
CA SER A 182 -32.34 2.32 27.04
C SER A 182 -33.42 3.36 26.71
N LYS A 183 -33.72 3.60 25.42
CA LYS A 183 -34.72 4.60 24.98
C LYS A 183 -36.14 4.05 24.83
N THR A 184 -36.33 2.74 24.88
CA THR A 184 -37.65 2.11 24.81
C THR A 184 -37.93 1.44 26.14
N GLN A 185 -38.97 1.91 26.84
CA GLN A 185 -39.45 1.30 28.08
C GLN A 185 -39.85 -0.16 27.79
N GLU A 186 -38.98 -1.10 28.14
CA GLU A 186 -39.27 -2.37 28.83
C GLU A 186 -37.98 -3.19 28.91
N LYS A 187 -37.46 -3.32 30.13
CA LYS A 187 -36.29 -4.13 30.47
C LYS A 187 -36.60 -5.62 30.28
N LYS A 188 -36.36 -6.13 29.07
CA LYS A 188 -35.82 -7.48 28.90
C LYS A 188 -34.44 -7.33 28.26
N VAL A 189 -33.40 -7.61 29.04
CA VAL A 189 -32.06 -7.87 28.53
C VAL A 189 -32.19 -9.14 27.69
N THR A 190 -32.58 -9.00 26.43
CA THR A 190 -32.47 -10.10 25.49
C THR A 190 -30.97 -10.31 25.32
N ASN A 191 -30.48 -11.44 25.82
CA ASN A 191 -29.12 -11.94 25.65
C ASN A 191 -28.88 -12.34 24.18
N ASN A 192 -29.31 -11.49 23.25
CA ASN A 192 -29.27 -11.74 21.83
C ASN A 192 -27.83 -11.62 21.37
N PRO A 193 -27.35 -12.59 20.57
CA PRO A 193 -25.99 -12.54 20.04
C PRO A 193 -25.76 -11.24 19.28
N ILE A 194 -24.50 -10.81 19.23
CA ILE A 194 -24.10 -9.70 18.38
C ILE A 194 -24.40 -10.09 16.93
N ASN A 195 -25.07 -9.18 16.22
CA ASN A 195 -25.36 -9.33 14.81
C ASN A 195 -24.61 -8.26 14.00
N LEU A 196 -24.71 -8.36 12.68
CA LEU A 196 -24.02 -7.40 11.80
C LEU A 196 -24.51 -5.95 11.95
N HIS A 197 -25.77 -5.70 12.35
CA HIS A 197 -26.22 -4.32 12.61
C HIS A 197 -25.50 -3.70 13.81
N ASP A 198 -25.22 -4.49 14.85
CA ASP A 198 -24.46 -4.05 16.02
C ASP A 198 -23.01 -3.68 15.62
N ILE A 199 -22.37 -4.51 14.76
CA ILE A 199 -21.01 -4.26 14.22
C ILE A 199 -20.99 -3.00 13.35
N LEU A 200 -21.95 -2.89 12.41
CA LEU A 200 -22.06 -1.73 11.54
C LEU A 200 -22.21 -0.46 12.36
N ARG A 201 -23.10 -0.46 13.35
CA ARG A 201 -23.26 0.69 14.23
C ARG A 201 -21.94 1.09 14.90
N TRP A 202 -21.20 0.13 15.44
CA TRP A 202 -19.91 0.39 16.07
C TRP A 202 -18.89 1.01 15.10
N VAL A 203 -18.74 0.49 13.88
CA VAL A 203 -17.81 1.11 12.90
C VAL A 203 -18.27 2.51 12.46
N TYR A 204 -19.58 2.78 12.42
CA TYR A 204 -20.10 4.13 12.15
C TYR A 204 -19.79 5.10 13.30
N GLU A 205 -19.99 4.69 14.56
CA GLU A 205 -19.62 5.50 15.73
C GLU A 205 -18.12 5.81 15.74
N ASN A 206 -17.26 4.82 15.42
CA ASN A 206 -15.83 5.02 15.27
C ASN A 206 -15.50 6.00 14.13
N THR A 207 -16.22 5.94 13.01
CA THR A 207 -16.03 6.87 11.88
C THR A 207 -16.37 8.29 12.27
N VAL A 208 -17.48 8.47 12.98
CA VAL A 208 -17.87 9.77 13.52
C VAL A 208 -16.77 10.26 14.45
N GLN A 209 -16.37 9.46 15.44
CA GLN A 209 -15.33 9.83 16.40
C GLN A 209 -14.00 10.20 15.72
N SER A 210 -13.54 9.39 14.75
CA SER A 210 -12.34 9.64 13.95
C SER A 210 -12.47 10.94 13.12
N THR A 211 -13.64 11.21 12.53
CA THR A 211 -13.89 12.49 11.82
C THR A 211 -13.78 13.68 12.77
N TRP A 212 -14.33 13.55 13.99
CA TRP A 212 -14.21 14.58 15.02
C TRP A 212 -12.76 14.75 15.52
N ASP A 213 -12.01 13.67 15.63
CA ASP A 213 -10.58 13.71 15.99
C ASP A 213 -9.80 14.44 14.87
N GLY A 214 -10.06 14.10 13.61
CA GLY A 214 -9.50 14.73 12.41
C GLY A 214 -9.77 16.23 12.31
N LEU A 215 -10.92 16.71 12.81
CA LEU A 215 -11.24 18.13 12.81
C LEU A 215 -10.26 18.98 13.64
N HIS A 216 -9.73 18.43 14.73
CA HIS A 216 -8.68 19.10 15.51
C HIS A 216 -7.39 19.25 14.69
N HIS A 217 -6.95 18.18 14.03
CA HIS A 217 -5.76 18.19 13.19
C HIS A 217 -5.92 19.12 12.00
N TRP A 218 -7.06 19.06 11.31
CA TRP A 218 -7.40 19.97 10.22
C TRP A 218 -7.32 21.44 10.66
N ALA A 219 -7.91 21.77 11.81
CA ALA A 219 -7.85 23.13 12.35
C ALA A 219 -6.41 23.53 12.71
N ALA A 220 -5.63 22.66 13.34
CA ALA A 220 -4.23 22.93 13.65
C ALA A 220 -3.39 23.16 12.38
N GLN A 221 -3.52 22.28 11.37
CA GLN A 221 -2.86 22.40 10.06
C GLN A 221 -3.22 23.71 9.35
N SER A 222 -4.44 24.23 9.55
CA SER A 222 -4.86 25.51 9.00
C SER A 222 -3.97 26.68 9.49
N LEU A 223 -3.41 26.61 10.70
CA LEU A 223 -2.47 27.63 11.21
C LEU A 223 -1.12 27.55 10.48
N SER A 224 -0.61 26.34 10.29
CA SER A 224 0.62 26.09 9.53
C SER A 224 0.48 26.59 8.09
N TYR A 225 -0.63 26.25 7.43
CA TYR A 225 -0.95 26.73 6.09
C TYR A 225 -1.01 28.25 6.03
N GLN A 226 -1.73 28.89 6.95
CA GLN A 226 -1.82 30.36 6.97
C GLN A 226 -0.46 31.03 7.17
N ARG A 227 0.43 30.43 7.98
CA ARG A 227 1.79 30.98 8.22
C ARG A 227 2.61 30.90 6.94
N LYS A 228 2.64 29.73 6.31
CA LYS A 228 3.32 29.53 5.02
C LYS A 228 2.75 30.48 3.97
N ALA A 229 1.42 30.54 3.81
CA ALA A 229 0.77 31.42 2.84
C ALA A 229 1.10 32.91 3.06
N ALA A 230 1.18 33.37 4.31
CA ALA A 230 1.59 34.74 4.63
C ALA A 230 3.07 34.97 4.27
N ALA A 231 3.96 34.03 4.60
CA ALA A 231 5.37 34.09 4.23
C ALA A 231 5.56 34.14 2.70
N PHE A 232 4.83 33.31 1.96
CA PHE A 232 4.85 33.31 0.50
C PHE A 232 4.37 34.64 -0.09
N ARG A 233 3.36 35.31 0.47
CA ARG A 233 2.90 36.62 -0.04
C ARG A 233 3.88 37.75 0.16
N ASN A 234 4.69 37.68 1.21
CA ASN A 234 5.71 38.69 1.46
C ASN A 234 6.78 38.68 0.36
N ILE A 235 6.86 37.59 -0.40
CA ILE A 235 7.67 37.48 -1.60
C ILE A 235 6.79 37.76 -2.81
N GLN A 236 7.15 38.75 -3.62
CA GLN A 236 6.37 39.15 -4.79
C GLN A 236 6.65 38.23 -5.99
N TRP A 237 6.18 36.97 -5.94
CA TRP A 237 6.37 35.94 -6.98
C TRP A 237 5.88 36.30 -8.40
N ASN A 238 5.23 37.46 -8.59
CA ASN A 238 4.55 37.85 -9.82
C ASN A 238 5.47 38.40 -10.92
N ASP A 239 6.75 38.62 -10.62
CA ASP A 239 7.70 39.11 -11.61
C ASP A 239 8.63 37.97 -12.06
N HIS A 240 8.38 37.43 -13.26
CA HIS A 240 9.16 36.33 -13.84
C HIS A 240 10.65 36.67 -14.06
N GLN A 241 11.04 37.93 -13.85
CA GLN A 241 12.42 38.42 -13.91
C GLN A 241 13.04 38.67 -12.54
N GLN A 242 12.34 38.39 -11.43
CA GLN A 242 12.89 38.62 -10.10
C GLN A 242 13.99 37.60 -9.77
N LEU A 243 15.20 38.10 -9.57
CA LEU A 243 16.29 37.30 -9.02
C LEU A 243 16.04 37.10 -7.52
N PHE A 244 15.79 35.86 -7.11
CA PHE A 244 15.68 35.49 -5.71
C PHE A 244 17.08 35.47 -5.09
N THR A 245 17.27 36.22 -4.00
CA THR A 245 18.53 36.21 -3.25
C THR A 245 18.50 35.16 -2.14
N ASP A 246 19.67 34.68 -1.73
CA ASP A 246 19.81 33.78 -0.58
C ASP A 246 19.18 34.36 0.70
N SER A 247 19.25 35.69 0.87
CA SER A 247 18.61 36.38 2.00
C SER A 247 17.09 36.23 1.96
N MET A 248 16.47 36.40 0.79
CA MET A 248 15.02 36.23 0.63
C MET A 248 14.58 34.78 0.88
N MET A 249 15.37 33.81 0.41
CA MET A 249 15.08 32.38 0.64
C MET A 249 15.26 32.01 2.12
N LYS A 250 16.25 32.61 2.80
CA LYS A 250 16.45 32.43 4.24
C LYS A 250 15.29 33.04 5.04
N GLU A 251 14.85 34.24 4.71
CA GLU A 251 13.69 34.88 5.34
C GLU A 251 12.40 34.06 5.11
N LEU A 252 12.20 33.50 3.91
CA LEU A 252 11.09 32.58 3.63
C LEU A 252 11.14 31.35 4.53
N ALA A 253 12.32 30.71 4.60
CA ALA A 253 12.51 29.51 5.40
C ALA A 253 12.24 29.80 6.88
N GLU A 254 12.78 30.89 7.43
CA GLU A 254 12.57 31.33 8.81
C GLU A 254 11.09 31.64 9.09
N ALA A 255 10.38 32.25 8.14
CA ALA A 255 8.94 32.54 8.27
C ALA A 255 8.05 31.29 8.15
N CYS A 256 8.48 30.28 7.37
CA CYS A 256 7.80 29.00 7.22
C CYS A 256 8.11 28.01 8.36
N TRP A 257 9.21 28.24 9.09
CA TRP A 257 9.76 27.33 10.10
C TRP A 257 8.78 27.00 11.23
N GLU A 258 8.72 25.72 11.59
CA GLU A 258 8.06 25.23 12.81
C GLU A 258 9.10 24.83 13.84
N PRO A 259 8.91 25.18 15.11
CA PRO A 259 9.80 24.72 16.16
C PRO A 259 9.67 23.19 16.29
N GLU A 260 10.63 22.46 15.71
CA GLU A 260 10.73 20.99 15.80
C GLU A 260 11.19 20.52 17.18
N ILE A 261 11.96 21.36 17.88
CA ILE A 261 12.47 21.10 19.23
C ILE A 261 11.58 21.83 20.22
N ILE A 262 10.90 21.04 21.06
CA ILE A 262 10.00 21.55 22.09
C ILE A 262 10.57 21.14 23.45
N GLU A 263 10.76 22.11 24.35
CA GLU A 263 11.19 21.81 25.71
C GLU A 263 10.19 20.90 26.45
N LEU A 264 10.69 19.87 27.14
CA LEU A 264 9.87 18.98 27.98
C LEU A 264 9.02 19.76 28.99
N LYS A 265 9.51 20.88 29.53
CA LYS A 265 8.74 21.74 30.44
C LYS A 265 7.53 22.39 29.75
N ARG A 266 7.63 22.74 28.46
CA ARG A 266 6.48 23.22 27.67
C ARG A 266 5.50 22.09 27.38
N MET A 267 5.98 20.86 27.19
CA MET A 267 5.13 19.68 26.99
C MET A 267 4.40 19.22 28.26
N TYR A 268 5.12 19.09 29.38
CA TYR A 268 4.64 18.41 30.60
C TYR A 268 4.48 19.35 31.80
N GLY A 269 5.10 20.53 31.78
CA GLY A 269 5.11 21.46 32.92
C GLY A 269 3.89 22.37 33.02
N ALA A 270 3.06 22.44 31.97
CA ALA A 270 1.80 23.18 32.01
C ALA A 270 0.65 22.31 32.51
N ARG A 271 -0.28 22.91 33.29
CA ARG A 271 -1.48 22.23 33.76
C ARG A 271 -2.30 21.73 32.56
N LYS A 272 -2.57 20.42 32.53
CA LYS A 272 -3.46 19.78 31.56
C LYS A 272 -4.90 20.24 31.82
N VAL A 273 -5.43 21.10 30.95
CA VAL A 273 -6.81 21.59 31.01
C VAL A 273 -7.58 21.07 29.81
N LEU A 274 -8.74 20.47 30.06
CA LEU A 274 -9.67 20.11 29.01
C LEU A 274 -10.34 21.37 28.46
N GLN A 275 -10.21 21.59 27.16
CA GLN A 275 -10.80 22.73 26.45
C GLN A 275 -11.45 22.25 25.15
N THR A 276 -12.42 23.01 24.65
CA THR A 276 -12.99 22.72 23.33
C THR A 276 -11.96 22.95 22.24
N VAL A 277 -12.05 22.19 21.15
CA VAL A 277 -11.18 22.36 19.97
C VAL A 277 -11.20 23.82 19.48
N PHE A 278 -12.38 24.45 19.49
CA PHE A 278 -12.55 25.88 19.18
C PHE A 278 -11.68 26.79 20.05
N LYS A 279 -11.68 26.58 21.37
CA LYS A 279 -10.92 27.42 22.32
C LYS A 279 -9.42 27.20 22.18
N ILE A 280 -9.01 25.95 21.97
CA ILE A 280 -7.61 25.60 21.70
C ILE A 280 -7.13 26.31 20.44
N TYR A 281 -7.88 26.17 19.34
CA TYR A 281 -7.56 26.82 18.06
C TYR A 281 -7.51 28.35 18.20
N SER A 282 -8.52 28.96 18.81
CA SER A 282 -8.60 30.43 18.97
C SER A 282 -7.42 30.98 19.79
N THR A 283 -7.04 30.27 20.85
CA THR A 283 -5.88 30.65 21.69
C THR A 283 -4.58 30.56 20.90
N ARG A 284 -4.40 29.49 20.12
CA ARG A 284 -3.22 29.31 19.26
C ARG A 284 -3.16 30.39 18.19
N TYR A 285 -4.27 30.65 17.50
CA TYR A 285 -4.34 31.70 16.49
C TYR A 285 -3.94 33.06 17.07
N ALA A 286 -4.43 33.42 18.25
CA ALA A 286 -4.09 34.69 18.90
C ALA A 286 -2.60 34.83 19.26
N GLN A 287 -1.88 33.71 19.42
CA GLN A 287 -0.44 33.69 19.69
C GLN A 287 0.40 33.82 18.42
N VAL A 288 -0.15 33.53 17.24
CA VAL A 288 0.56 33.61 15.98
C VAL A 288 0.24 34.95 15.29
N ASN A 289 1.26 35.54 14.64
CA ASN A 289 1.31 36.94 14.23
C ASN A 289 0.13 37.39 13.32
N ARG A 290 -0.32 38.66 13.45
CA ARG A 290 -1.54 39.24 12.84
C ARG A 290 -1.57 39.38 11.31
N HIS A 291 -0.64 38.79 10.57
CA HIS A 291 -0.58 38.88 9.10
C HIS A 291 -1.37 37.78 8.38
N PHE A 292 -2.21 37.06 9.12
CA PHE A 292 -3.05 36.02 8.56
C PHE A 292 -4.25 36.53 7.78
N LEU A 293 -4.74 35.67 6.89
CA LEU A 293 -6.01 35.85 6.20
C LEU A 293 -7.17 35.80 7.19
N THR A 294 -7.71 36.97 7.55
CA THR A 294 -8.90 37.08 8.40
C THR A 294 -10.07 36.27 7.88
N ASP A 295 -10.28 36.24 6.55
CA ASP A 295 -11.40 35.53 5.94
C ASP A 295 -11.27 34.00 6.08
N PHE A 296 -10.05 33.48 5.93
CA PHE A 296 -9.78 32.05 6.07
C PHE A 296 -9.93 31.59 7.51
N GLN A 297 -9.45 32.40 8.47
CA GLN A 297 -9.66 32.13 9.89
C GLN A 297 -11.15 32.08 10.24
N ASN A 298 -11.95 33.03 9.75
CA ASN A 298 -13.38 33.09 10.01
C ASN A 298 -14.09 31.81 9.53
N GLU A 299 -13.70 31.28 8.37
CA GLU A 299 -14.25 30.03 7.86
C GLU A 299 -13.86 28.81 8.72
N VAL A 300 -12.62 28.76 9.21
CA VAL A 300 -12.18 27.70 10.15
C VAL A 300 -12.96 27.77 11.45
N LEU A 301 -13.10 28.98 12.03
CA LEU A 301 -13.86 29.18 13.26
C LEU A 301 -15.34 28.80 13.10
N LYS A 302 -15.96 29.19 11.98
CA LYS A 302 -17.34 28.81 11.67
C LYS A 302 -17.48 27.30 11.57
N ARG A 303 -16.58 26.62 10.86
CA ARG A 303 -16.62 25.15 10.74
C ARG A 303 -16.40 24.45 12.09
N LEU A 304 -15.55 25.00 12.96
CA LEU A 304 -15.39 24.53 14.33
C LEU A 304 -16.62 24.82 15.23
N GLN A 305 -17.40 25.86 14.95
CA GLN A 305 -18.67 26.09 15.64
C GLN A 305 -19.74 25.10 15.18
N ASP A 306 -19.86 24.90 13.86
CA ASP A 306 -20.84 24.03 13.25
C ASP A 306 -20.59 22.55 13.59
N TYR A 307 -19.31 22.13 13.58
CA TYR A 307 -18.91 20.73 13.66
C TYR A 307 -17.87 20.43 14.74
N GLY A 308 -17.42 21.38 15.55
CA GLY A 308 -16.45 21.14 16.64
C GLY A 308 -17.09 20.91 18.00
N GLY A 309 -18.37 21.28 18.14
CA GLY A 309 -19.25 20.85 19.24
C GLY A 309 -18.65 21.12 20.62
N THR A 310 -18.90 20.21 21.56
CA THR A 310 -18.38 20.28 22.94
C THR A 310 -17.17 19.36 23.15
N LYS A 311 -16.56 18.86 22.08
CA LYS A 311 -15.47 17.88 22.19
C LYS A 311 -14.29 18.50 22.93
N LEU A 312 -13.94 17.90 24.06
CA LEU A 312 -12.86 18.36 24.91
C LEU A 312 -11.57 17.65 24.54
N ARG A 313 -10.50 18.43 24.44
CA ARG A 313 -9.13 17.97 24.26
C ARG A 313 -8.23 18.61 25.30
N LEU A 314 -7.11 17.95 25.56
CA LEU A 314 -6.08 18.56 26.38
C LEU A 314 -5.54 19.77 25.62
N SER A 315 -5.47 20.91 26.29
CA SER A 315 -5.01 22.17 25.68
C SER A 315 -3.52 22.20 25.32
N GLN A 316 -2.82 21.06 25.37
CA GLN A 316 -1.39 20.96 25.12
C GLN A 316 -1.08 21.16 23.62
N TRP A 317 0.20 21.37 23.32
CA TRP A 317 0.65 21.84 22.01
C TRP A 317 0.56 20.75 20.92
N LEU A 318 0.80 19.49 21.27
CA LEU A 318 0.64 18.34 20.38
C LEU A 318 -0.25 17.28 21.04
N ASP A 319 -1.54 17.28 20.69
CA ASP A 319 -2.31 16.04 20.51
C ASP A 319 -2.20 15.64 19.01
N GLU A 320 -1.09 16.00 18.36
CA GLU A 320 -0.78 15.68 16.97
C GLU A 320 -0.12 14.30 16.95
N GLU A 321 -0.87 13.26 16.59
CA GLU A 321 -0.27 12.08 15.98
C GLU A 321 0.41 12.55 14.68
N GLN A 322 1.71 12.80 14.75
CA GLN A 322 2.52 13.00 13.56
C GLN A 322 2.95 11.61 13.07
N GLN A 323 2.22 11.09 12.08
CA GLN A 323 2.76 10.01 11.26
C GLN A 323 3.93 10.57 10.47
N ARG A 324 5.13 10.10 10.83
CA ARG A 324 6.39 10.49 10.21
C ARG A 324 6.68 9.48 9.11
N GLU A 325 6.28 9.79 7.88
CA GLU A 325 6.79 9.09 6.71
C GLU A 325 8.25 9.52 6.53
N LEU A 326 9.17 8.74 7.09
CA LEU A 326 10.58 8.81 6.75
C LEU A 326 10.74 8.07 5.42
N GLU A 327 10.63 8.80 4.31
CA GLU A 327 11.09 8.29 3.01
C GLU A 327 12.61 8.10 3.11
N GLN A 328 13.04 6.89 3.46
CA GLN A 328 14.42 6.47 3.22
C GLN A 328 14.56 6.21 1.71
N GLU A 329 14.90 7.27 0.97
CA GLU A 329 15.33 7.11 -0.41
C GLU A 329 16.68 6.35 -0.41
N LEU A 330 16.60 5.07 -0.76
CA LEU A 330 17.77 4.21 -0.96
C LEU A 330 18.18 4.37 -2.43
N GLU A 331 18.99 5.39 -2.73
CA GLU A 331 19.56 5.58 -4.07
C GLU A 331 20.60 4.47 -4.36
N GLU A 332 20.22 3.48 -5.16
CA GLU A 332 21.16 2.52 -5.75
C GLU A 332 21.88 3.15 -6.95
N GLU A 333 23.02 3.82 -6.72
CA GLU A 333 23.90 4.23 -7.81
C GLU A 333 24.61 3.02 -8.43
N ARG A 334 24.14 2.59 -9.60
CA ARG A 334 24.80 1.54 -10.39
C ARG A 334 26.00 2.12 -11.15
N GLN A 335 27.20 2.01 -10.59
CA GLN A 335 28.43 2.32 -11.33
C GLN A 335 28.68 1.29 -12.42
N LEU A 336 28.39 1.67 -13.67
CA LEU A 336 28.71 0.89 -14.87
C LEU A 336 30.19 1.09 -15.21
N GLU A 337 31.04 0.15 -14.81
CA GLU A 337 32.42 0.08 -15.27
C GLU A 337 32.44 -0.32 -16.76
N ARG A 338 32.66 0.66 -17.64
CA ARG A 338 32.78 0.41 -19.08
C ARG A 338 34.21 -0.05 -19.38
N PRO A 339 34.40 -1.02 -20.30
CA PRO A 339 35.73 -1.37 -20.76
C PRO A 339 36.43 -0.16 -21.39
N SER A 340 37.75 -0.15 -21.34
CA SER A 340 38.58 0.92 -21.91
C SER A 340 38.24 1.19 -23.38
N PRO A 341 38.28 2.46 -23.84
CA PRO A 341 38.09 2.78 -25.25
C PRO A 341 39.08 2.01 -26.14
N VAL A 342 38.57 1.43 -27.23
CA VAL A 342 39.37 0.69 -28.22
C VAL A 342 39.40 1.48 -29.53
N GLU A 343 40.55 1.49 -30.21
CA GLU A 343 40.68 2.14 -31.51
C GLU A 343 39.94 1.34 -32.60
N PRO A 344 39.10 1.99 -33.43
CA PRO A 344 38.39 1.31 -34.51
C PRO A 344 39.34 0.98 -35.67
N CYS A 345 39.12 -0.15 -36.32
CA CYS A 345 39.78 -0.48 -37.59
C CYS A 345 39.26 0.43 -38.72
N GLN A 346 40.13 0.75 -39.69
CA GLN A 346 39.70 1.44 -40.91
C GLN A 346 38.92 0.45 -41.81
N PRO A 347 37.68 0.78 -42.24
CA PRO A 347 36.86 -0.12 -43.01
C PRO A 347 37.42 -0.32 -44.43
N ILE A 348 37.64 -1.56 -44.84
CA ILE A 348 38.04 -1.94 -46.20
C ILE A 348 36.93 -2.77 -46.83
N LEU A 349 36.05 -2.10 -47.56
CA LEU A 349 34.93 -2.77 -48.21
C LEU A 349 35.39 -3.48 -49.50
N HIS A 350 35.34 -4.82 -49.48
CA HIS A 350 35.69 -5.63 -50.64
C HIS A 350 34.74 -5.37 -51.83
N GLU A 351 35.25 -5.34 -53.06
CA GLU A 351 34.46 -5.05 -54.28
C GLU A 351 33.28 -6.02 -54.47
N GLN A 352 33.42 -7.28 -54.05
CA GLN A 352 32.32 -8.25 -54.09
C GLN A 352 31.17 -7.92 -53.13
N ILE A 353 31.44 -7.21 -52.02
CA ILE A 353 30.38 -6.73 -51.12
C ILE A 353 29.65 -5.55 -51.77
N LYS A 354 30.36 -4.66 -52.46
CA LYS A 354 29.73 -3.57 -53.23
C LYS A 354 28.79 -4.09 -54.31
N ARG A 355 29.13 -5.21 -54.94
CA ARG A 355 28.28 -5.89 -55.93
C ARG A 355 26.99 -6.48 -55.34
N LEU A 356 26.94 -6.78 -54.04
CA LEU A 356 25.68 -7.17 -53.37
C LEU A 356 24.72 -5.99 -53.19
N CYS A 357 25.24 -4.77 -53.19
CA CYS A 357 24.41 -3.55 -53.12
C CYS A 357 23.84 -3.16 -54.48
N ASP A 358 24.28 -3.81 -55.56
CA ASP A 358 23.75 -3.59 -56.91
C ASP A 358 22.52 -4.48 -57.13
N ILE A 359 21.35 -3.85 -57.24
CA ILE A 359 20.05 -4.53 -57.35
C ILE A 359 19.94 -5.30 -58.68
N ASP A 360 20.68 -4.87 -59.71
CA ASP A 360 20.71 -5.49 -61.04
C ASP A 360 21.89 -6.49 -61.20
N GLY A 361 22.61 -6.75 -60.11
CA GLY A 361 23.78 -7.63 -60.08
C GLY A 361 23.45 -9.12 -60.20
N ALA A 362 24.40 -9.89 -60.75
CA ALA A 362 24.29 -11.35 -60.78
C ALA A 362 24.31 -11.95 -59.36
N MET A 363 23.48 -12.98 -59.12
CA MET A 363 23.45 -13.69 -57.84
C MET A 363 24.84 -14.27 -57.51
N LEU A 364 25.43 -13.81 -56.41
CA LEU A 364 26.75 -14.27 -55.96
C LEU A 364 26.61 -15.58 -55.19
N LYS A 365 27.45 -16.57 -55.54
CA LYS A 365 27.65 -17.79 -54.77
C LYS A 365 28.64 -17.53 -53.64
N LEU A 366 28.12 -17.19 -52.45
CA LEU A 366 28.92 -16.73 -51.31
C LEU A 366 29.92 -17.79 -50.81
N ASP A 367 29.57 -19.07 -50.94
CA ASP A 367 30.40 -20.24 -50.65
C ASP A 367 31.68 -20.32 -51.49
N GLN A 368 31.67 -19.73 -52.69
CA GLN A 368 32.83 -19.68 -53.59
C GLN A 368 33.75 -18.48 -53.33
N LEU A 369 33.32 -17.55 -52.47
CA LEU A 369 34.01 -16.31 -52.14
C LEU A 369 34.54 -16.34 -50.69
N VAL A 370 35.25 -17.42 -50.34
CA VAL A 370 35.72 -17.72 -48.96
C VAL A 370 36.63 -16.64 -48.36
N ASN A 371 37.30 -15.84 -49.20
CA ASN A 371 38.14 -14.72 -48.75
C ASN A 371 37.33 -13.46 -48.41
N VAL A 372 36.05 -13.44 -48.72
CA VAL A 372 35.14 -12.29 -48.54
C VAL A 372 34.01 -12.63 -47.58
N PHE A 373 33.48 -13.85 -47.65
CA PHE A 373 32.37 -14.32 -46.83
C PHE A 373 32.76 -15.57 -46.05
N ARG A 374 32.33 -15.61 -44.79
CA ARG A 374 32.53 -16.73 -43.87
C ARG A 374 31.19 -17.09 -43.21
N PRO A 375 31.00 -18.34 -42.77
CA PRO A 375 29.85 -18.68 -41.94
C PRO A 375 29.84 -17.87 -40.64
N LEU A 376 28.65 -17.58 -40.08
CA LEU A 376 28.51 -16.78 -38.86
C LEU A 376 29.42 -17.20 -37.69
N PRO A 377 29.62 -18.50 -37.37
CA PRO A 377 30.49 -18.89 -36.26
C PRO A 377 31.91 -18.32 -36.34
N TYR A 378 32.37 -17.97 -37.54
CA TYR A 378 33.66 -17.33 -37.76
C TYR A 378 33.79 -15.97 -37.06
N ALA A 379 32.68 -15.23 -36.87
CA ALA A 379 32.66 -13.94 -36.15
C ALA A 379 33.20 -14.04 -34.72
N PHE A 380 33.10 -15.22 -34.12
CA PHE A 380 33.44 -15.42 -32.72
C PHE A 380 34.84 -16.00 -32.51
N THR A 381 35.56 -16.38 -33.57
CA THR A 381 36.84 -17.14 -33.52
C THR A 381 37.94 -16.50 -32.65
N GLU A 382 37.90 -15.19 -32.43
CA GLU A 382 38.85 -14.45 -31.61
C GLU A 382 38.22 -13.92 -30.30
N THR A 383 37.11 -14.51 -29.87
CA THR A 383 36.35 -14.10 -28.67
C THR A 383 36.22 -15.26 -27.69
N THR A 384 36.02 -14.93 -26.41
CA THR A 384 35.70 -15.92 -25.37
C THR A 384 34.37 -16.64 -25.59
N LEU A 385 33.54 -16.16 -26.53
CA LEU A 385 32.28 -16.79 -26.91
C LEU A 385 32.44 -17.93 -27.92
N PHE A 386 33.59 -18.09 -28.57
CA PHE A 386 33.79 -19.13 -29.59
C PHE A 386 33.48 -20.54 -29.04
N ASP A 387 34.02 -20.84 -27.86
CA ASP A 387 33.89 -22.15 -27.21
C ASP A 387 32.44 -22.49 -26.83
N TYR A 388 31.60 -21.46 -26.65
CA TYR A 388 30.18 -21.60 -26.34
C TYR A 388 29.28 -21.50 -27.57
N CYS A 389 29.83 -21.13 -28.73
CA CYS A 389 29.07 -20.81 -29.92
C CYS A 389 28.41 -22.04 -30.57
N GLN A 390 28.87 -23.27 -30.30
CA GLN A 390 28.34 -24.51 -30.91
C GLN A 390 28.15 -24.37 -32.44
N ALA A 391 29.24 -24.24 -33.18
CA ALA A 391 29.24 -23.87 -34.60
C ALA A 391 28.27 -24.69 -35.49
N ASP A 392 28.09 -25.97 -35.19
CA ASP A 392 27.22 -26.89 -35.94
C ASP A 392 25.71 -26.67 -35.70
N SER A 393 25.33 -25.91 -34.66
CA SER A 393 23.94 -25.61 -34.31
C SER A 393 23.36 -24.41 -35.08
N TRP A 394 24.19 -23.70 -35.88
CA TRP A 394 23.77 -22.52 -36.62
C TRP A 394 23.22 -22.87 -38.01
N GLN A 395 22.34 -22.01 -38.51
CA GLN A 395 21.80 -22.14 -39.86
C GLN A 395 22.92 -21.98 -40.91
N PRO A 396 23.09 -22.94 -41.86
CA PRO A 396 24.22 -22.96 -42.79
C PRO A 396 24.16 -21.88 -43.88
N ASN A 397 23.03 -21.19 -44.01
CA ASN A 397 22.81 -20.11 -44.97
C ASN A 397 23.11 -18.72 -44.40
N LEU A 398 23.65 -18.62 -43.17
CA LEU A 398 23.98 -17.35 -42.55
C LEU A 398 25.47 -17.04 -42.69
N TRP A 399 25.76 -15.96 -43.43
CA TRP A 399 27.11 -15.56 -43.80
C TRP A 399 27.43 -14.16 -43.25
N ILE A 400 28.67 -13.98 -42.84
CA ILE A 400 29.25 -12.69 -42.47
C ILE A 400 30.32 -12.32 -43.50
N SER A 401 30.59 -11.02 -43.65
CA SER A 401 31.77 -10.58 -44.36
C SER A 401 33.02 -10.74 -43.49
N THR A 402 34.19 -10.90 -44.10
CA THR A 402 35.46 -10.88 -43.37
C THR A 402 35.73 -9.53 -42.71
N GLU A 403 35.13 -8.44 -43.22
CA GLU A 403 35.19 -7.12 -42.61
C GLU A 403 34.39 -7.02 -41.31
N PHE A 404 33.34 -7.84 -41.14
CA PHE A 404 32.52 -7.87 -39.92
C PHE A 404 33.32 -8.24 -38.66
N GLN A 405 34.42 -8.98 -38.81
CA GLN A 405 35.31 -9.32 -37.69
C GLN A 405 36.33 -8.21 -37.38
N ARG A 406 36.65 -7.36 -38.36
CA ARG A 406 37.67 -6.31 -38.23
C ARG A 406 37.07 -4.98 -37.77
N VAL A 407 36.49 -4.97 -36.58
CA VAL A 407 35.83 -3.76 -36.05
C VAL A 407 36.79 -2.90 -35.21
N ILE A 408 37.75 -3.54 -34.54
CA ILE A 408 38.68 -2.90 -33.62
C ILE A 408 40.13 -3.28 -33.94
N LEU A 409 41.09 -2.43 -33.61
CA LEU A 409 42.51 -2.76 -33.64
C LEU A 409 42.84 -3.62 -32.41
N THR A 410 43.00 -4.92 -32.62
CA THR A 410 43.60 -5.83 -31.63
C THR A 410 45.11 -5.65 -31.66
N LYS A 411 45.73 -5.40 -30.50
CA LYS A 411 47.19 -5.27 -30.35
C LYS A 411 47.91 -6.60 -30.40
#